data_AF-A0A968PGJ8-F1
#
_entry.id   AF-A0A968PGJ8-F1
#
_cell.length_a   1.000
_cell.length_b   1.000
_cell.length_c   1.000
_cell.angle_alpha   90.00
_cell.angle_beta   90.00
_cell.angle_gamma   90.00
#
_symmetry.space_group_name_H-M   'P 1'
#
loop_
_entity.id
_entity.type
_entity.pdbx_description
1 polymer ?
#
loop_
_entity_poly.entity_id
_entity_poly.type
_entity_poly.pdbx_seq_one_letter_code
_entity_poly.pdbx_strand_id
1 'polypeptide(L)'
;MNPAQLQPTATHAFGENGHVIEELPHPTQNGASDVPTEVLKVSSRSRPSAVAGAIAGVIRESGVAEVQSIGAGATNQAIKAVAIARSYLFEEGIDIVCVPSFIDVSIEEEERTAIRMLIERRTPATD
;
A
#
# COMPACT_ATOMS: atom_id res chain seq x y z
N MET A 1 -2.22 -10.88 -40.03
CA MET A 1 -3.25 -9.92 -39.62
C MET A 1 -3.11 -9.75 -38.11
N ASN A 2 -2.82 -8.53 -37.64
CA ASN A 2 -2.75 -8.10 -36.24
C ASN A 2 -3.13 -6.60 -36.24
N PRO A 3 -3.49 -5.92 -35.13
CA PRO A 3 -4.06 -6.26 -33.81
C PRO A 3 -5.38 -5.48 -33.56
N ALA A 4 -5.98 -5.61 -32.37
CA ALA A 4 -6.43 -4.49 -31.49
C ALA A 4 -7.74 -4.77 -30.72
N GLN A 5 -7.58 -4.91 -29.40
CA GLN A 5 -8.36 -4.28 -28.34
C GLN A 5 -9.89 -4.49 -28.31
N LEU A 6 -10.31 -5.50 -27.55
CA LEU A 6 -11.57 -5.42 -26.79
C LEU A 6 -11.35 -4.46 -25.62
N GLN A 7 -11.91 -3.25 -25.71
CA GLN A 7 -12.05 -2.33 -24.59
C GLN A 7 -13.27 -2.75 -23.73
N PRO A 8 -13.20 -2.66 -22.39
CA PRO A 8 -14.38 -2.83 -21.54
C PRO A 8 -15.29 -1.59 -21.64
N THR A 9 -16.58 -1.81 -21.85
CA THR A 9 -17.64 -0.79 -21.85
C THR A 9 -17.73 -0.09 -20.50
N ALA A 10 -17.55 1.23 -20.48
CA ALA A 10 -17.74 2.06 -19.30
C ALA A 10 -19.24 2.17 -18.94
N THR A 11 -19.57 1.90 -17.67
CA THR A 11 -20.89 2.13 -17.09
C THR A 11 -20.99 3.60 -16.67
N HIS A 12 -21.91 4.36 -17.24
CA HIS A 12 -22.11 5.77 -16.90
C HIS A 12 -22.96 5.94 -15.63
N ALA A 13 -22.42 6.63 -14.61
CA ALA A 13 -23.18 7.18 -13.50
C ALA A 13 -23.36 8.71 -13.68
N PHE A 14 -24.57 9.22 -13.52
CA PHE A 14 -24.91 10.64 -13.66
C PHE A 14 -24.71 11.39 -12.33
N GLY A 15 -23.91 12.46 -12.35
CA GLY A 15 -23.79 13.40 -11.22
C GLY A 15 -24.83 14.52 -11.27
N GLU A 16 -25.25 15.04 -10.11
CA GLU A 16 -26.42 15.92 -9.90
C GLU A 16 -26.38 17.32 -10.57
N ASN A 17 -25.35 17.70 -11.33
CA ASN A 17 -25.25 19.05 -11.92
C ASN A 17 -24.94 19.07 -13.43
N GLY A 18 -25.23 17.99 -14.16
CA GLY A 18 -25.19 17.99 -15.63
C GLY A 18 -23.79 18.17 -16.26
N HIS A 19 -22.73 18.21 -15.47
CA HIS A 19 -21.36 18.13 -15.95
C HIS A 19 -20.94 16.67 -16.05
N VAL A 20 -20.58 16.24 -17.25
CA VAL A 20 -19.81 15.01 -17.48
C VAL A 20 -18.47 15.17 -16.78
N ILE A 21 -18.29 14.47 -15.65
CA ILE A 21 -16.96 14.19 -15.11
C ILE A 21 -16.43 12.99 -15.87
N GLU A 22 -15.39 13.22 -16.67
CA GLU A 22 -14.60 12.12 -17.23
C GLU A 22 -13.91 11.46 -16.04
N GLU A 23 -14.38 10.27 -15.65
CA GLU A 23 -13.74 9.49 -14.61
C GLU A 23 -12.33 9.18 -15.10
N LEU A 24 -11.33 9.85 -14.51
CA LEU A 24 -9.94 9.61 -14.87
C LEU A 24 -9.68 8.11 -14.74
N PRO A 25 -9.12 7.45 -15.77
CA PRO A 25 -8.79 6.04 -15.68
C PRO A 25 -7.90 5.86 -14.45
N HIS A 26 -8.39 5.07 -13.48
CA HIS A 26 -7.55 4.58 -12.40
C HIS A 26 -6.37 3.87 -13.08
N PRO A 27 -5.12 4.26 -12.80
CA PRO A 27 -3.99 3.63 -13.45
C PRO A 27 -4.05 2.14 -13.11
N THR A 28 -4.31 1.31 -14.14
CA THR A 28 -4.07 -0.12 -14.05
C THR A 28 -2.58 -0.27 -13.77
N GLN A 29 -2.23 -0.59 -12.52
CA GLN A 29 -0.84 -0.83 -12.11
C GLN A 29 -0.36 -2.12 -12.75
N ASN A 30 0.00 -2.07 -14.03
CA ASN A 30 0.85 -3.07 -14.66
C ASN A 30 2.30 -2.66 -14.42
N GLY A 31 3.00 -3.38 -13.54
CA GLY A 31 4.47 -3.40 -13.54
C GLY A 31 5.22 -3.27 -12.22
N ALA A 32 4.61 -3.49 -11.05
CA ALA A 32 5.42 -3.76 -9.85
C ALA A 32 5.77 -5.26 -9.85
N SER A 33 7.07 -5.56 -9.96
CA SER A 33 7.62 -6.92 -9.88
C SER A 33 6.97 -7.74 -8.76
N ASP A 34 6.39 -8.88 -9.12
CA ASP A 34 5.84 -9.89 -8.22
C ASP A 34 6.98 -10.63 -7.49
N VAL A 35 7.84 -9.88 -6.80
CA VAL A 35 8.74 -10.45 -5.80
C VAL A 35 7.86 -10.76 -4.60
N PRO A 36 7.72 -12.03 -4.17
CA PRO A 36 6.88 -12.39 -3.04
C PRO A 36 7.46 -11.74 -1.79
N THR A 37 6.97 -10.55 -1.47
CA THR A 37 7.33 -9.82 -0.25
C THR A 37 6.31 -10.22 0.79
N GLU A 38 6.77 -10.70 1.94
CA GLU A 38 5.87 -11.07 3.03
C GLU A 38 4.99 -9.88 3.41
N VAL A 39 3.67 -10.04 3.26
CA VAL A 39 2.69 -8.99 3.53
C VAL A 39 2.31 -9.01 5.00
N LEU A 40 2.61 -7.92 5.70
CA LEU A 40 2.24 -7.72 7.10
C LEU A 40 0.81 -7.19 7.21
N LYS A 41 -0.14 -8.07 7.54
CA LYS A 41 -1.55 -7.69 7.76
C LYS A 41 -1.76 -7.15 9.17
N VAL A 42 -2.33 -5.95 9.27
CA VAL A 42 -2.55 -5.24 10.54
C VAL A 42 -4.04 -5.13 10.83
N SER A 43 -4.40 -5.33 12.10
CA SER A 43 -5.77 -5.16 12.61
C SER A 43 -5.81 -4.06 13.68
N SER A 44 -7.01 -3.65 14.08
CA SER A 44 -7.20 -2.70 15.19
C SER A 44 -6.64 -3.19 16.53
N ARG A 45 -6.46 -4.51 16.70
CA ARG A 45 -5.90 -5.12 17.93
C ARG A 45 -4.39 -5.35 17.85
N SER A 46 -3.77 -5.13 16.69
CA SER A 46 -2.32 -5.29 16.52
C SER A 46 -1.58 -4.32 17.44
N ARG A 47 -0.49 -4.79 18.06
CA ARG A 47 0.38 -3.96 18.90
C ARG A 47 1.39 -3.24 18.01
N PRO A 48 1.43 -1.90 18.00
CA PRO A 48 2.31 -1.16 17.09
C PRO A 48 3.79 -1.53 17.21
N SER A 49 4.28 -1.76 18.44
CA SER A 49 5.67 -2.18 18.67
C SER A 49 6.02 -3.55 18.08
N ALA A 50 5.09 -4.51 18.13
CA ALA A 50 5.31 -5.84 17.54
C ALA A 50 5.36 -5.76 16.01
N VAL A 51 4.43 -5.01 15.41
CA VAL A 51 4.42 -4.77 13.96
C VAL A 51 5.67 -4.00 13.53
N ALA A 52 6.11 -3.02 14.34
CA ALA A 52 7.33 -2.26 14.06
C ALA A 52 8.59 -3.15 14.05
N GLY A 53 8.68 -4.11 14.97
CA GLY A 53 9.76 -5.09 14.99
C GLY A 53 9.79 -5.94 13.71
N ALA A 54 8.61 -6.39 13.25
CA ALA A 54 8.48 -7.13 11.99
C ALA A 54 8.89 -6.27 10.78
N ILE A 55 8.38 -5.03 10.67
CA ILE A 55 8.77 -4.09 9.60
C ILE A 55 10.29 -3.90 9.59
N ALA A 56 10.89 -3.62 10.75
CA ALA A 56 12.33 -3.39 10.84
C ALA A 56 13.14 -4.64 10.47
N GLY A 57 12.68 -5.84 10.85
CA GLY A 57 13.27 -7.11 10.42
C GLY A 57 13.29 -7.24 8.90
N VAL A 58 12.12 -7.08 8.27
CA VAL A 58 11.98 -7.17 6.81
C VAL A 58 12.85 -6.12 6.11
N ILE A 59 12.86 -4.86 6.56
CA ILE A 59 13.71 -3.81 5.96
C ILE A 59 15.20 -4.12 6.06
N ARG A 60 15.66 -4.78 7.14
CA ARG A 60 17.07 -5.20 7.26
C ARG A 60 17.41 -6.29 6.23
N GLU A 61 16.50 -7.22 6.00
CA GLU A 61 16.69 -8.38 5.12
C GLU A 61 16.51 -8.05 3.63
N SER A 62 15.38 -7.45 3.25
CA SER A 62 14.98 -7.21 1.85
C SER A 62 15.09 -5.75 1.42
N GLY A 63 15.13 -4.81 2.36
CA GLY A 63 15.07 -3.37 2.08
C GLY A 63 13.68 -2.83 1.76
N VAL A 64 12.66 -3.70 1.64
CA VAL A 64 11.28 -3.35 1.31
C VAL A 64 10.30 -4.19 2.12
N ALA A 65 9.35 -3.54 2.78
CA ALA A 65 8.28 -4.17 3.55
C ALA A 65 6.91 -3.70 3.05
N GLU A 66 5.95 -4.61 3.04
CA GLU A 66 4.56 -4.29 2.69
C GLU A 66 3.65 -4.48 3.90
N VAL A 67 2.85 -3.46 4.22
CA VAL A 67 1.87 -3.50 5.30
C VAL A 67 0.48 -3.23 4.74
N GLN A 68 -0.49 -4.08 5.06
CA GLN A 68 -1.88 -3.92 4.65
C GLN A 68 -2.79 -3.75 5.86
N SER A 69 -3.78 -2.87 5.75
CA SER A 69 -4.74 -2.59 6.82
C SER A 69 -6.12 -2.22 6.29
N ILE A 70 -7.17 -2.58 7.02
CA ILE A 70 -8.57 -2.23 6.67
C ILE A 70 -9.22 -1.54 7.85
N GLY A 71 -9.81 -0.38 7.57
CA GLY A 71 -10.52 0.44 8.55
C GLY A 71 -9.59 1.27 9.44
N ALA A 72 -10.14 2.37 9.96
CA ALA A 72 -9.39 3.42 10.66
C ALA A 72 -8.54 2.89 11.83
N GLY A 73 -9.07 1.95 12.61
CA GLY A 73 -8.36 1.36 13.74
C GLY A 73 -7.09 0.63 13.30
N ALA A 74 -7.18 -0.22 12.28
CA ALA A 74 -6.03 -0.97 11.77
C ALA A 74 -5.00 -0.04 11.11
N THR A 75 -5.45 0.92 10.31
CA THR A 75 -4.57 1.89 9.65
C THR A 75 -3.82 2.76 10.66
N ASN A 76 -4.47 3.18 11.75
CA ASN A 76 -3.80 3.89 12.84
C ASN A 76 -2.73 3.05 13.53
N GLN A 77 -2.97 1.75 13.74
CA GLN A 77 -1.94 0.86 14.32
C GLN A 77 -0.77 0.65 13.37
N ALA A 78 -1.05 0.53 12.06
CA ALA A 78 -0.03 0.37 11.04
C ALA A 78 0.86 1.61 10.94
N ILE A 79 0.29 2.82 10.86
CA ILE A 79 1.11 4.04 10.75
C ILE A 79 1.93 4.31 12.02
N LYS A 80 1.40 3.98 13.21
CA LYS A 80 2.17 4.01 14.46
C LYS A 80 3.34 3.01 14.40
N ALA A 81 3.12 1.82 13.86
CA ALA A 81 4.17 0.83 13.70
C ALA A 81 5.27 1.31 12.74
N VAL A 82 4.90 1.94 11.61
CA VAL A 82 5.85 2.55 10.67
C VAL A 82 6.69 3.63 11.35
N ALA A 83 6.07 4.51 12.14
CA ALA A 83 6.77 5.54 12.88
C ALA A 83 7.79 4.96 13.87
N ILE A 84 7.41 3.93 14.64
CA ILE A 84 8.30 3.25 15.58
C ILE A 84 9.43 2.51 14.84
N ALA A 85 9.11 1.81 13.75
CA ALA A 85 10.10 1.09 12.95
C ALA A 85 11.16 2.03 12.38
N ARG A 86 10.73 3.22 11.93
CA ARG A 86 11.66 4.27 11.49
C ARG A 86 12.62 4.69 12.61
N SER A 87 12.13 4.85 13.84
CA SER A 87 13.02 5.15 14.99
C SER A 87 14.04 4.03 15.23
N TYR A 88 13.61 2.76 15.20
CA TYR A 88 14.53 1.62 15.37
C TYR A 88 15.61 1.58 14.29
N LEU A 89 15.22 1.81 13.02
CA LEU A 89 16.12 1.75 11.89
C LEU A 89 17.06 2.97 11.81
N PHE A 90 16.58 4.13 12.24
CA PHE A 90 17.38 5.36 12.22
C PHE A 90 18.60 5.29 13.15
N GLU A 91 18.46 4.63 14.31
CA GLU A 91 19.59 4.36 15.23
C GLU A 91 20.68 3.49 14.58
N GLU A 92 20.33 2.74 13.53
CA GLU A 92 21.23 1.89 12.74
C GLU A 92 21.72 2.56 11.43
N GLY A 93 21.39 3.84 11.22
CA GLY A 93 21.73 4.58 10.01
C GLY A 93 20.86 4.24 8.79
N ILE A 94 19.72 3.58 8.99
CA ILE A 94 18.76 3.25 7.93
C ILE A 94 17.55 4.19 8.05
N ASP A 95 17.37 5.09 7.08
CA ASP A 95 16.12 5.86 6.96
C ASP A 95 15.15 5.16 6.02
N ILE A 96 13.85 5.26 6.30
CA ILE A 96 12.78 4.68 5.51
C ILE A 96 11.73 5.71 5.11
N VAL A 97 11.06 5.46 4.00
CA VAL A 97 9.88 6.18 3.53
C VAL A 97 8.67 5.25 3.48
N CYS A 98 7.46 5.81 3.57
CA CYS A 98 6.21 5.08 3.49
C CYS A 98 5.36 5.67 2.36
N VAL A 99 4.96 4.84 1.41
CA VAL A 99 4.15 5.21 0.24
C VAL A 99 2.80 4.49 0.35
N PRO A 100 1.74 5.19 0.77
CA PRO A 100 0.40 4.61 0.87
C PRO A 100 -0.29 4.53 -0.49
N SER A 101 -1.10 3.50 -0.68
CA SER A 101 -1.98 3.30 -1.84
C SER A 101 -3.25 2.53 -1.43
N PHE A 102 -4.31 2.67 -2.22
CA PHE A 102 -5.49 1.83 -2.10
C PHE A 102 -5.28 0.51 -2.86
N ILE A 103 -5.78 -0.58 -2.28
CA ILE A 103 -5.89 -1.87 -2.95
C ILE A 103 -7.25 -2.48 -2.61
N ASP A 104 -7.79 -3.29 -3.51
CA ASP A 104 -8.95 -4.11 -3.21
C ASP A 104 -8.50 -5.50 -2.76
N VAL A 105 -9.11 -6.00 -1.69
CA VAL A 105 -8.84 -7.34 -1.15
C VAL A 105 -10.16 -8.07 -0.93
N SER A 106 -10.16 -9.38 -1.20
CA SER A 106 -11.32 -10.22 -0.92
C SER A 106 -11.23 -10.78 0.50
N ILE A 107 -12.27 -10.55 1.29
CA ILE A 107 -12.44 -11.09 2.64
C ILE A 107 -13.85 -11.66 2.73
N GLU A 108 -13.97 -12.95 3.04
CA GLU A 108 -15.28 -13.62 3.16
C GLU A 108 -16.14 -13.45 1.90
N GLU A 109 -15.51 -13.53 0.71
CA GLU A 109 -16.14 -13.32 -0.60
C GLU A 109 -16.63 -11.89 -0.88
N GLU A 110 -16.44 -10.96 0.07
CA GLU A 110 -16.73 -9.55 -0.12
C GLU A 110 -15.45 -8.77 -0.47
N GLU A 111 -15.55 -7.90 -1.48
CA GLU A 111 -14.49 -6.95 -1.79
C GLU A 111 -14.47 -5.83 -0.75
N ARG A 112 -13.27 -5.53 -0.28
CA ARG A 112 -12.99 -4.47 0.68
C ARG A 112 -11.81 -3.67 0.19
N THR A 113 -11.95 -2.35 0.23
CA THR A 113 -10.81 -1.45 0.00
C THR A 113 -9.92 -1.42 1.25
N ALA A 114 -8.66 -1.77 1.07
CA ALA A 114 -7.61 -1.70 2.07
C ALA A 114 -6.60 -0.59 1.75
N ILE A 115 -5.86 -0.17 2.78
CA ILE A 115 -4.67 0.66 2.63
C ILE A 115 -3.46 -0.26 2.59
N ARG A 116 -2.72 -0.21 1.48
CA ARG A 116 -1.37 -0.76 1.34
C ARG A 116 -0.36 0.33 1.63
N MET A 117 0.57 0.06 2.52
CA MET A 117 1.73 0.90 2.80
C MET A 117 2.96 0.15 2.32
N LEU A 118 3.61 0.67 1.29
CA LEU A 118 4.93 0.22 0.88
C LEU A 118 5.97 1.00 1.70
N ILE A 119 6.83 0.27 2.42
CA ILE A 119 7.91 0.85 3.20
C ILE A 119 9.22 0.43 2.57
N GLU A 120 10.08 1.39 2.27
CA GLU A 120 11.36 1.14 1.62
C GLU A 120 12.46 2.04 2.18
N ARG A 121 13.72 1.62 2.01
CA ARG A 121 14.87 2.45 2.39
C ARG A 121 14.85 3.74 1.57
N ARG A 122 15.07 4.88 2.24
CA ARG A 122 15.27 6.15 1.55
C ARG A 122 16.60 6.10 0.80
N THR A 123 16.55 6.12 -0.53
CA THR A 123 17.76 6.42 -1.31
C THR A 123 18.13 7.89 -1.07
N PRO A 124 19.38 8.20 -0.68
CA PRO A 124 19.82 9.59 -0.65
C PRO A 124 19.67 10.19 -2.05
N ALA A 125 19.17 11.42 -2.14
CA ALA A 125 19.22 12.14 -3.41
C ALA A 125 20.69 12.19 -3.85
N THR A 126 20.97 11.75 -5.07
CA THR A 126 22.27 12.00 -5.68
C THR A 126 22.20 13.42 -6.21
N ASP A 127 22.97 14.33 -5.59
CA ASP A 127 23.12 15.72 -6.03
C ASP A 127 23.71 15.82 -7.45
#